data_AF-A0A925FZJ2-F1
#
_entry.id   AF-A0A925FZJ2-F1
#
_cell.length_a   1.000
_cell.length_b   1.000
_cell.length_c   1.000
_cell.angle_alpha   90.00
_cell.angle_beta   90.00
_cell.angle_gamma   90.00
#
_symmetry.space_group_name_H-M   'P 1'
#
loop_
_entity.id
_entity.type
_entity.pdbx_description
1 polymer ?
#
loop_
_entity_poly.entity_id
_entity_poly.type
_entity_poly.pdbx_seq_one_letter_code
_entity_poly.pdbx_strand_id
1 'polypeptide(L)'
;MKKLYFVLIALAAVNIGFAQSDSSRSNIPAPAKKKKDWSKVDIGNRPNDHFLVQIGFDGWSQKPDSIRLKGVSRSLGVYFMLDFPFKTDPRFSVGLGAGISGSSIYFDNMEAQVAGTGNKLVFKDVADTNHFKKNKLTTAYLEA
;
A
#
# COMPACT_ATOMS: atom_id res chain seq x y z
N MET A 1 8.65 -21.45 8.01
CA MET A 1 8.28 -20.70 6.79
C MET A 1 7.41 -21.50 5.82
N LYS A 2 7.67 -22.79 5.56
CA LYS A 2 6.84 -23.65 4.68
C LYS A 2 5.33 -23.67 5.00
N LYS A 3 4.97 -23.64 6.29
CA LYS A 3 3.57 -23.62 6.75
C LYS A 3 2.82 -22.32 6.41
N LEU A 4 3.53 -21.19 6.30
CA LEU A 4 2.93 -19.89 5.94
C LEU A 4 2.57 -19.81 4.44
N TYR A 5 3.41 -20.40 3.57
CA TYR A 5 3.10 -20.49 2.13
C TYR A 5 1.83 -21.30 1.87
N PHE A 6 1.60 -22.36 2.64
CA PHE A 6 0.41 -23.20 2.52
C PHE A 6 -0.88 -22.44 2.88
N VAL A 7 -0.83 -21.59 3.91
CA VAL A 7 -1.96 -20.75 4.32
C VAL A 7 -2.27 -19.66 3.29
N LEU A 8 -1.26 -19.03 2.70
CA LEU A 8 -1.43 -18.03 1.64
C LEU A 8 -2.05 -18.64 0.37
N ILE A 9 -1.61 -19.83 -0.04
CA ILE A 9 -2.17 -20.53 -1.21
C ILE A 9 -3.62 -20.95 -0.95
N ALA A 10 -3.93 -21.44 0.26
CA ALA A 10 -5.29 -21.80 0.64
C ALA A 10 -6.24 -20.58 0.61
N LEU A 11 -5.78 -19.41 1.04
CA LEU A 11 -6.58 -18.18 1.04
C LEU A 11 -6.86 -17.66 -0.38
N ALA A 12 -5.91 -17.82 -1.31
CA ALA A 12 -6.09 -17.46 -2.72
C ALA A 12 -7.11 -18.38 -3.43
N ALA A 13 -7.10 -19.69 -3.12
CA ALA A 13 -8.01 -20.66 -3.73
C ALA A 13 -9.49 -20.45 -3.36
N VAL A 14 -9.77 -19.97 -2.14
CA VAL A 14 -11.15 -19.70 -1.68
C VAL A 14 -11.81 -18.57 -2.49
N ASN A 15 -11.05 -17.59 -2.98
CA ASN A 15 -11.61 -16.47 -3.74
C ASN A 15 -12.01 -16.85 -5.17
N ILE A 16 -11.41 -17.89 -5.76
CA ILE A 16 -11.72 -18.34 -7.13
C ILE A 16 -13.05 -19.11 -7.16
N GLY A 17 -13.41 -19.81 -6.07
CA GLY A 17 -14.65 -20.59 -5.98
C GLY A 17 -15.94 -19.77 -5.96
N PHE A 18 -15.89 -18.48 -5.62
CA PHE A 18 -17.04 -17.57 -5.63
C PHE A 18 -17.15 -16.73 -6.91
N ALA A 19 -16.23 -16.87 -7.86
CA ALA A 19 -16.17 -16.04 -9.08
C ALA A 19 -16.83 -16.67 -10.31
N GLN A 20 -17.13 -17.98 -10.31
CA GLN A 20 -17.86 -18.63 -11.39
C GLN A 20 -19.37 -18.48 -11.17
N SER A 21 -19.98 -17.50 -11.85
CA SER A 21 -21.40 -17.55 -12.17
C SER A 21 -21.56 -18.27 -13.51
N ASP A 22 -22.32 -19.37 -13.49
CA ASP A 22 -22.61 -20.21 -14.66
C ASP A 22 -23.11 -19.37 -15.84
N SER A 23 -22.29 -19.26 -16.89
CA SER A 23 -22.63 -18.57 -18.14
C SER A 23 -23.13 -19.56 -19.20
N SER A 24 -23.87 -20.59 -18.80
CA SER A 24 -24.37 -21.61 -19.74
C SER A 24 -25.70 -22.21 -19.29
N ARG A 25 -26.79 -21.64 -19.83
CA ARG A 25 -28.11 -22.23 -20.16
C ARG A 25 -29.27 -21.33 -19.70
N SER A 26 -29.78 -20.53 -20.63
CA SER A 26 -31.22 -20.36 -20.87
C SER A 26 -31.44 -19.45 -22.09
N ASN A 27 -31.88 -20.03 -23.21
CA ASN A 27 -32.40 -19.33 -24.39
C ASN A 27 -33.84 -18.84 -24.11
N ILE A 28 -34.01 -18.04 -23.06
CA ILE A 28 -35.22 -17.24 -22.83
C ILE A 28 -34.77 -15.80 -23.07
N PRO A 29 -35.46 -14.98 -23.88
CA PRO A 29 -35.15 -13.57 -23.97
C PRO A 29 -35.39 -12.98 -22.58
N ALA A 30 -34.32 -12.81 -21.82
CA ALA A 30 -34.36 -12.16 -20.53
C ALA A 30 -35.01 -10.78 -20.75
N PRO A 31 -36.01 -10.39 -19.96
CA PRO A 31 -36.56 -9.04 -20.07
C PRO A 31 -35.39 -8.07 -20.01
N ALA A 32 -35.24 -7.24 -21.05
CA ALA A 32 -34.13 -6.31 -21.17
C ALA A 32 -33.96 -5.60 -19.82
N LYS A 33 -32.88 -5.93 -19.08
CA LYS A 33 -32.63 -5.37 -17.76
C LYS A 33 -32.63 -3.85 -17.96
N LYS A 34 -33.70 -3.18 -17.51
CA LYS A 34 -33.76 -1.72 -17.51
C LYS A 34 -32.46 -1.27 -16.87
N LYS A 35 -31.61 -0.56 -17.62
CA LYS A 35 -30.38 0.03 -17.07
C LYS A 35 -30.85 0.83 -15.86
N LYS A 36 -30.44 0.38 -14.67
CA LYS A 36 -30.81 1.04 -13.42
C LYS A 36 -30.35 2.49 -13.56
N ASP A 37 -31.29 3.41 -13.50
CA ASP A 37 -30.97 4.83 -13.60
C ASP A 37 -30.37 5.28 -12.27
N TRP A 38 -29.05 5.37 -12.27
CA TRP A 38 -28.29 5.68 -11.07
C TRP A 38 -28.32 7.18 -10.73
N SER A 39 -28.80 8.03 -11.63
CA SER A 39 -28.95 9.47 -11.40
C SER A 39 -30.04 9.83 -10.39
N LYS A 40 -30.91 8.86 -10.03
CA LYS A 40 -31.93 9.00 -8.97
C LYS A 40 -31.51 8.44 -7.62
N VAL A 41 -30.29 7.91 -7.48
CA VAL A 41 -29.80 7.38 -6.21
C VAL A 41 -29.25 8.54 -5.38
N ASP A 42 -29.94 8.87 -4.29
CA ASP A 42 -29.47 9.87 -3.34
C ASP A 42 -28.35 9.27 -2.46
N ILE A 43 -27.16 9.87 -2.56
CA ILE A 43 -25.95 9.46 -1.83
C ILE A 43 -25.60 10.48 -0.73
N GLY A 44 -26.42 11.51 -0.53
CA GLY A 44 -26.12 12.62 0.39
C GLY A 44 -26.05 12.22 1.86
N ASN A 45 -26.66 11.09 2.25
CA ASN A 45 -26.74 10.65 3.64
C ASN A 45 -25.68 9.63 4.06
N ARG A 46 -24.64 9.40 3.24
CA ARG A 46 -23.52 8.52 3.62
C ARG A 46 -22.39 9.33 4.26
N PRO A 47 -21.65 8.76 5.23
CA PRO A 47 -20.38 9.34 5.65
C PRO A 47 -19.40 9.30 4.46
N ASN A 48 -18.88 10.47 4.06
CA ASN A 48 -17.96 10.64 2.93
C ASN A 48 -16.49 10.75 3.39
N ASP A 49 -16.21 10.58 4.68
CA ASP A 49 -14.85 10.66 5.21
C ASP A 49 -14.28 9.24 5.34
N HIS A 50 -13.17 9.00 4.64
CA HIS A 50 -12.47 7.73 4.66
C HIS A 50 -11.15 7.87 5.42
N PHE A 51 -10.86 6.90 6.29
CA PHE A 51 -9.57 6.78 6.97
C PHE A 51 -8.77 5.66 6.33
N LEU A 52 -7.66 6.02 5.67
CA LEU A 52 -6.81 5.06 4.97
C LEU A 52 -5.58 4.76 5.81
N VAL A 53 -5.33 3.47 6.05
CA VAL A 53 -4.09 2.98 6.65
C VAL A 53 -3.35 2.17 5.60
N GLN A 54 -2.15 2.63 5.26
CA GLN A 54 -1.27 2.00 4.30
C GLN A 54 -0.16 1.27 5.05
N ILE A 55 0.05 0.00 4.70
CA ILE A 55 1.19 -0.79 5.18
C ILE A 55 1.89 -1.32 3.94
N GLY A 56 3.19 -1.06 3.84
CA GLY A 56 3.97 -1.37 2.66
C GLY A 56 5.34 -1.92 2.97
N PHE A 57 5.98 -2.39 1.91
CA PHE A 57 7.36 -2.82 1.93
C PHE A 57 8.13 -2.02 0.88
N ASP A 58 9.22 -1.40 1.30
CA ASP A 58 10.02 -0.54 0.43
C ASP A 58 11.41 -1.12 0.19
N GLY A 59 11.99 -0.77 -0.95
CA GLY A 59 13.36 -1.10 -1.30
C GLY A 59 13.96 0.00 -2.16
N TRP A 60 15.27 0.24 -2.03
CA TRP A 60 15.97 1.14 -2.93
C TRP A 60 16.35 0.42 -4.21
N SER A 61 15.64 0.77 -5.29
CA SER A 61 16.05 0.42 -6.65
C SER A 61 17.32 1.19 -7.03
N GLN A 62 18.22 0.55 -7.77
CA GLN A 62 19.48 1.15 -8.24
C GLN A 62 20.42 1.69 -7.15
N LYS A 63 20.39 1.13 -5.93
CA LYS A 63 21.40 1.45 -4.92
C LYS A 63 22.81 1.08 -5.43
N PRO A 64 23.84 1.91 -5.17
CA PRO A 64 25.23 1.52 -5.40
C PRO A 64 25.57 0.22 -4.66
N ASP A 65 26.52 -0.54 -5.19
CA ASP A 65 26.94 -1.82 -4.59
C ASP A 65 27.53 -1.65 -3.18
N SER A 66 28.08 -0.46 -2.89
CA SER A 66 28.57 -0.07 -1.57
C SER A 66 27.48 0.03 -0.49
N ILE A 67 26.19 0.09 -0.85
CA ILE A 67 25.09 0.19 0.11
C ILE A 67 24.48 -1.19 0.35
N ARG A 68 24.73 -1.81 1.50
CA ARG A 68 24.09 -3.08 1.93
C ARG A 68 22.80 -2.85 2.71
N LEU A 69 21.67 -3.25 2.13
CA LEU A 69 20.37 -3.25 2.81
C LEU A 69 20.16 -4.58 3.55
N LYS A 70 19.50 -4.53 4.70
CA LYS A 70 19.19 -5.72 5.51
C LYS A 70 17.69 -5.99 5.53
N GLY A 71 17.27 -7.10 4.93
CA GLY A 71 15.88 -7.53 4.98
C GLY A 71 14.93 -6.62 4.20
N VAL A 72 13.67 -6.56 4.64
CA VAL A 72 12.60 -5.80 3.97
C VAL A 72 12.31 -4.51 4.74
N SER A 73 12.44 -3.37 4.08
CA SER A 73 12.06 -2.06 4.64
C SER A 73 10.55 -1.99 4.77
N ARG A 74 10.05 -1.25 5.76
CA ARG A 74 8.60 -1.19 6.06
C ARG A 74 8.12 0.24 5.96
N SER A 75 6.99 0.45 5.30
CA SER A 75 6.24 1.70 5.27
C SER A 75 4.95 1.60 6.05
N LEU A 76 4.59 2.70 6.70
CA LEU A 76 3.30 2.92 7.31
C LEU A 76 2.83 4.33 6.95
N GLY A 77 1.61 4.44 6.43
CA GLY A 77 0.97 5.70 6.09
C GLY A 77 -0.45 5.77 6.64
N VAL A 78 -0.86 6.96 7.04
CA VAL A 78 -2.19 7.24 7.59
C VAL A 78 -2.73 8.48 6.91
N TYR A 79 -3.91 8.38 6.31
CA TYR A 79 -4.51 9.44 5.52
C TYR A 79 -5.97 9.66 5.89
N PHE A 80 -6.37 10.94 5.88
CA PHE A 80 -7.75 11.37 5.93
C PHE A 80 -8.18 11.74 4.52
N MET A 81 -9.12 10.98 3.96
CA MET A 81 -9.60 11.12 2.60
C MET A 81 -11.04 11.62 2.58
N LEU A 82 -11.29 12.64 1.77
CA LEU A 82 -12.61 13.14 1.42
C LEU A 82 -13.08 12.43 0.15
N ASP A 83 -14.25 11.79 0.22
CA ASP A 83 -14.81 11.01 -0.88
C ASP A 83 -15.73 11.85 -1.78
N PHE A 84 -15.36 11.97 -3.05
CA PHE A 84 -16.15 12.64 -4.08
C PHE A 84 -16.77 11.60 -5.04
N PRO A 85 -18.07 11.26 -4.88
CA PRO A 85 -18.74 10.31 -5.77
C PRO A 85 -18.98 10.91 -7.16
N PHE A 86 -18.92 10.07 -8.19
CA PHE A 86 -19.34 10.50 -9.53
C PHE A 86 -20.86 10.62 -9.62
N LYS A 87 -21.34 11.74 -10.18
CA LYS A 87 -22.79 12.00 -10.38
C LYS A 87 -23.45 11.05 -11.38
N THR A 88 -22.68 10.46 -12.28
CA THR A 88 -23.15 9.57 -13.35
C THR A 88 -23.22 8.10 -12.93
N ASP A 89 -22.33 7.66 -12.02
CA ASP A 89 -22.35 6.31 -11.45
C ASP A 89 -21.89 6.37 -9.97
N PRO A 90 -22.81 6.19 -9.00
CA PRO A 90 -22.53 6.28 -7.57
C PRO A 90 -21.67 5.11 -7.04
N ARG A 91 -21.33 4.14 -7.89
CA ARG A 91 -20.45 3.01 -7.54
C ARG A 91 -18.98 3.38 -7.59
N PHE A 92 -18.63 4.47 -8.24
CA PHE A 92 -17.26 4.97 -8.34
C PHE A 92 -17.14 6.29 -7.59
N SER A 93 -16.01 6.48 -6.93
CA SER A 93 -15.72 7.72 -6.22
C SER A 93 -14.21 7.98 -6.23
N VAL A 94 -13.84 9.24 -6.06
CA VAL A 94 -12.45 9.68 -5.98
C VAL A 94 -12.21 10.23 -4.59
N GLY A 95 -11.27 9.62 -3.87
CA GLY A 95 -10.80 10.11 -2.57
C GLY A 95 -9.66 11.10 -2.76
N LEU A 96 -9.80 12.32 -2.25
CA LEU A 96 -8.69 13.28 -2.12
C LEU A 96 -8.39 13.47 -0.64
N GLY A 97 -7.14 13.30 -0.21
CA GLY A 97 -6.83 13.25 1.20
C GLY A 97 -5.41 13.61 1.55
N ALA A 98 -5.26 14.19 2.73
CA ALA A 98 -3.97 14.49 3.33
C ALA A 98 -3.63 13.48 4.43
N GLY A 99 -2.34 13.17 4.54
CA GLY A 99 -1.85 12.16 5.45
C GLY A 99 -0.40 12.35 5.82
N ILE A 100 0.05 11.45 6.68
CA ILE A 100 1.45 11.30 7.03
C ILE A 100 1.87 9.90 6.64
N SER A 101 3.02 9.80 5.98
CA SER A 101 3.63 8.53 5.64
C SER A 101 5.04 8.47 6.18
N GLY A 102 5.47 7.27 6.54
CA GLY A 102 6.83 7.03 6.99
C GLY A 102 7.35 5.70 6.49
N SER A 103 8.57 5.70 5.97
CA SER A 103 9.28 4.49 5.53
C SER A 103 10.56 4.31 6.32
N SER A 104 10.82 3.08 6.77
CA SER A 104 12.01 2.70 7.53
C SER A 104 12.85 1.67 6.78
N ILE A 105 14.05 2.08 6.36
CA ILE A 105 15.01 1.27 5.62
C ILE A 105 16.10 0.78 6.56
N TYR A 106 16.39 -0.52 6.49
CA TYR A 106 17.37 -1.18 7.36
C TYR A 106 18.66 -1.44 6.59
N PHE A 107 19.80 -1.17 7.22
CA PHE A 107 21.12 -1.38 6.65
C PHE A 107 21.86 -2.52 7.35
N ASP A 108 22.71 -3.22 6.60
CA ASP A 108 23.55 -4.28 7.13
C ASP A 108 24.97 -3.78 7.33
N ASN A 109 25.38 -3.68 8.60
CA ASN A 109 26.71 -3.21 9.02
C ASN A 109 27.12 -1.88 8.37
N MET A 110 26.15 -0.99 8.13
CA MET A 110 26.42 0.36 7.68
C MET A 110 25.68 1.35 8.55
N GLU A 111 26.28 2.52 8.74
CA GLU A 111 25.70 3.62 9.48
C GLU A 111 25.36 4.77 8.53
N ALA A 112 24.09 5.18 8.50
CA ALA A 112 23.64 6.37 7.80
C ALA A 112 23.85 7.57 8.73
N GLN A 113 24.86 8.40 8.45
CA GLN A 113 25.16 9.58 9.26
C GLN A 113 24.22 10.72 8.93
N VAL A 114 23.04 10.74 9.57
CA VAL A 114 22.05 11.82 9.42
C VAL A 114 22.49 13.08 10.17
N ALA A 115 23.15 12.94 11.32
CA ALA A 115 23.70 14.05 12.11
C ALA A 115 25.11 14.50 11.66
N GLY A 116 25.55 14.08 10.47
CA GLY A 116 26.85 14.48 9.92
C GLY A 116 26.86 15.98 9.58
N THR A 117 28.02 16.63 9.73
CA THR A 117 28.19 18.07 9.46
C THR A 117 28.25 18.41 7.96
N GLY A 118 28.04 17.43 7.08
CA GLY A 118 28.17 17.58 5.62
C GLY A 118 26.83 17.68 4.90
N ASN A 119 26.83 18.31 3.72
CA ASN A 119 25.63 18.50 2.88
C ASN A 119 25.16 17.24 2.14
N LYS A 120 25.78 16.07 2.39
CA LYS A 120 25.44 14.79 1.76
C LYS A 120 25.27 13.74 2.84
N LEU A 121 24.27 12.89 2.67
CA LEU A 121 24.07 11.74 3.53
C LEU A 121 25.19 10.73 3.26
N VAL A 122 26.04 10.48 4.26
CA VAL A 122 27.16 9.54 4.14
C VAL A 122 26.77 8.20 4.77
N PHE A 123 26.97 7.12 4.00
CA PHE A 123 26.86 5.76 4.50
C PHE A 123 28.26 5.24 4.76
N LYS A 124 28.59 4.96 6.03
CA LYS A 124 29.88 4.37 6.40
C LYS A 124 29.71 2.88 6.63
N ASP A 125 30.59 2.08 6.04
CA ASP A 125 30.75 0.69 6.42
C ASP A 125 31.39 0.65 7.81
N VAL A 126 30.72 -0.01 8.74
CA VAL A 126 31.16 -0.14 10.13
C VAL A 126 31.31 -1.61 10.52
N ALA A 127 31.47 -2.52 9.55
CA ALA A 127 31.63 -3.95 9.80
C ALA A 127 32.81 -4.31 10.72
N ASP A 128 33.91 -3.56 10.62
CA ASP A 128 35.14 -3.80 11.38
C ASP A 128 35.27 -2.93 12.65
N THR A 129 34.28 -2.09 12.96
CA THR A 129 34.28 -1.21 14.13
C THR A 129 33.17 -1.56 15.12
N ASN A 130 33.19 -0.96 16.32
CA ASN A 130 32.13 -1.16 17.29
C ASN A 130 30.84 -0.51 16.76
N HIS A 131 29.94 -1.32 16.21
CA HIS A 131 28.76 -0.87 15.51
C HIS A 131 27.47 -1.34 16.18
N PHE A 132 26.38 -0.60 15.95
CA PHE A 132 25.06 -1.03 16.40
C PHE A 132 24.58 -2.24 15.60
N LYS A 133 23.92 -3.18 16.29
CA LYS A 133 23.34 -4.39 15.67
C LYS A 133 22.25 -4.08 14.63
N LYS A 134 21.61 -2.91 14.73
CA LYS A 134 20.51 -2.48 13.86
C LYS A 134 20.66 -1.00 13.56
N ASN A 135 21.00 -0.67 12.31
CA ASN A 135 20.96 0.69 11.78
C ASN A 135 19.78 0.83 10.82
N LYS A 136 18.96 1.86 11.04
CA LYS A 136 17.82 2.19 10.19
C LYS A 136 17.83 3.67 9.82
N LEU A 137 17.45 3.98 8.58
CA LEU A 137 17.10 5.33 8.15
C LEU A 137 15.59 5.40 8.05
N THR A 138 14.98 6.32 8.78
CA THR A 138 13.54 6.55 8.75
C THR A 138 13.27 7.89 8.08
N THR A 139 12.45 7.89 7.05
CA THR A 139 11.95 9.09 6.38
C THR A 139 10.47 9.23 6.70
N ALA A 140 10.03 10.44 6.99
CA ALA A 140 8.63 10.76 7.24
C ALA A 140 8.24 11.95 6.36
N TYR A 141 7.11 11.84 5.67
CA TYR A 141 6.59 12.84 4.75
C TYR A 141 5.17 13.21 5.14
N LEU A 142 4.82 14.47 4.90
CA LEU A 142 3.42 14.88 4.77
C LEU A 142 3.01 14.64 3.32
N GLU A 143 1.86 14.02 3.13
CA GLU A 143 1.26 13.71 1.83
C GLU A 143 -0.10 14.41 1.72
N ALA A 144 -0.49 14.84 0.53
CA ALA A 144 -1.75 15.55 0.23
C ALA A 144 -2.19 15.33 -1.21
#